data_AF-A0A9Q8PKZ2-F1
#
_entry.id   AF-A0A9Q8PKZ2-F1
#
_cell.length_a   1.000
_cell.length_b   1.000
_cell.length_c   1.000
_cell.angle_alpha   90.00
_cell.angle_beta   90.00
_cell.angle_gamma   90.00
#
_symmetry.space_group_name_H-M   'P 1'
#
loop_
_entity.id
_entity.type
_entity.pdbx_description
1 polymer ?
#
loop_
_entity_poly.entity_id
_entity_poly.type
_entity_poly.pdbx_seq_one_letter_code
_entity_poly.pdbx_strand_id
1 'polypeptide(L)'
;MNKRREEEALKTLANLRGLPDDHELVQVELLESKAEVLFERKPFAKQFPDVKIDSIFRREIAQYVTIFRNKDSFKRVALGSLVMFFQQWSVIYYAPIIFQNLGLTSTSTSLLATGITGVINVAVTIPAIMVLDRFGRKTLGISSSIGMFICLLSVGIIVAVGSTVIEFGF
;
A
#
# COMPACT_ATOMS: atom_id res chain seq x y z
N MET A 1 29.34 0.06 -17.68
CA MET A 1 29.39 -0.16 -16.22
C MET A 1 30.80 0.18 -15.79
N ASN A 2 30.98 1.06 -14.80
CA ASN A 2 32.31 1.57 -14.46
C ASN A 2 32.96 0.56 -13.51
N LYS A 3 34.10 -0.06 -13.91
CA LYS A 3 34.76 -1.14 -13.15
C LYS A 3 34.99 -0.79 -11.67
N ARG A 4 35.28 0.49 -11.37
CA ARG A 4 35.40 1.03 -10.00
C ARG A 4 34.16 0.83 -9.11
N ARG A 5 32.95 0.95 -9.66
CA ARG A 5 31.71 0.79 -8.87
C ARG A 5 31.44 -0.67 -8.51
N GLU A 6 31.93 -1.61 -9.30
CA GLU A 6 31.78 -3.03 -9.04
C GLU A 6 32.73 -3.48 -7.92
N GLU A 7 33.94 -2.94 -7.88
CA GLU A 7 34.90 -3.15 -6.79
C GLU A 7 34.41 -2.52 -5.47
N GLU A 8 33.83 -1.31 -5.52
CA GLU A 8 33.19 -0.69 -4.35
C GLU A 8 31.98 -1.51 -3.84
N ALA A 9 31.13 -2.00 -4.74
CA ALA A 9 29.99 -2.84 -4.37
C ALA A 9 30.45 -4.17 -3.74
N LEU A 10 31.49 -4.80 -4.31
CA LEU A 10 32.06 -6.03 -3.79
C LEU A 10 32.66 -5.83 -2.39
N LYS A 11 33.43 -4.76 -2.20
CA LYS A 11 34.00 -4.39 -0.90
C LYS A 11 32.93 -4.06 0.14
N THR A 12 31.83 -3.44 -0.28
CA THR A 12 30.69 -3.13 0.60
C THR A 12 29.93 -4.40 1.00
N LEU A 13 29.68 -5.31 0.05
CA LEU A 13 29.04 -6.60 0.31
C LEU A 13 29.88 -7.50 1.22
N ALA A 14 31.19 -7.56 0.99
CA ALA A 14 32.13 -8.29 1.85
C ALA A 14 32.09 -7.77 3.30
N ASN A 15 32.05 -6.44 3.47
CA ASN A 15 32.00 -5.80 4.79
C ASN A 15 30.64 -6.00 5.49
N LEU A 16 29.52 -5.98 4.75
CA LEU A 16 28.18 -6.24 5.29
C LEU A 16 27.98 -7.68 5.75
N ARG A 17 28.59 -8.64 5.06
CA ARG A 17 28.54 -10.06 5.45
C ARG A 17 29.61 -10.44 6.46
N GLY A 18 30.69 -9.68 6.58
CA GLY A 18 31.84 -10.01 7.43
C GLY A 18 32.68 -11.16 6.88
N LEU A 19 32.60 -11.41 5.56
CA LEU A 19 33.35 -12.48 4.87
C LEU A 19 34.39 -11.90 3.91
N PRO A 20 35.45 -12.67 3.56
CA PRO A 20 36.44 -12.27 2.56
C PRO A 20 35.79 -11.98 1.19
N ASP A 21 36.43 -11.09 0.44
CA ASP A 21 36.04 -10.64 -0.89
C ASP A 21 35.94 -11.77 -1.94
N ASP A 22 36.65 -12.87 -1.73
CA ASP A 22 36.68 -14.04 -2.62
C ASP A 22 35.70 -15.16 -2.20
N HIS A 23 34.89 -14.94 -1.16
CA HIS A 23 33.97 -15.97 -0.71
C HIS A 23 32.81 -16.17 -1.71
N GLU A 24 32.54 -17.42 -2.08
CA GLU A 24 31.55 -17.82 -3.09
C GLU A 24 30.20 -17.12 -2.89
N LEU A 25 29.71 -17.05 -1.64
CA LEU A 25 28.46 -16.40 -1.30
C LEU A 25 28.43 -14.90 -1.67
N VAL A 26 29.53 -14.15 -1.51
CA VAL A 26 29.63 -12.71 -1.83
C VAL A 26 29.64 -12.50 -3.34
N GLN A 27 30.33 -13.37 -4.07
CA GLN A 27 30.33 -13.34 -5.54
C GLN A 27 28.96 -13.69 -6.12
N VAL A 28 28.26 -14.67 -5.53
CA VAL A 28 26.89 -15.04 -5.94
C VAL A 28 25.93 -13.87 -5.74
N GLU A 29 25.93 -13.20 -4.59
CA GLU A 29 25.07 -12.02 -4.36
C GLU A 29 25.40 -10.86 -5.32
N LEU A 30 26.68 -10.61 -5.58
CA LEU A 30 27.11 -9.59 -6.53
C LEU A 30 26.67 -9.94 -7.96
N LEU A 31 26.76 -11.20 -8.35
CA LEU A 31 26.29 -11.69 -9.65
C LEU A 31 24.77 -11.58 -9.79
N GLU A 32 24.03 -11.91 -8.73
CA GLU A 32 22.56 -11.80 -8.68
C GLU A 32 22.13 -10.33 -8.82
N SER A 33 22.71 -9.43 -8.03
CA SER A 33 22.43 -7.99 -8.13
C SER A 33 22.79 -7.43 -9.52
N LYS A 34 23.91 -7.87 -10.10
CA LYS A 34 24.28 -7.51 -11.48
C LYS A 34 23.26 -8.03 -12.50
N ALA A 35 22.76 -9.25 -12.32
CA ALA A 35 21.75 -9.85 -13.20
C ALA A 35 20.43 -9.08 -13.14
N GLU A 36 19.97 -8.71 -11.95
CA GLU A 36 18.74 -7.92 -11.75
C GLU A 36 18.85 -6.53 -12.39
N VAL A 37 19.94 -5.81 -12.13
CA VAL A 37 20.18 -4.48 -12.75
C VAL A 37 20.21 -4.56 -14.28
N LEU A 38 20.78 -5.64 -14.82
CA LEU A 38 20.77 -5.89 -16.27
C LEU A 38 19.34 -6.17 -16.76
N PHE A 39 18.57 -6.94 -16.01
CA PHE A 39 17.19 -7.31 -16.32
C PHE A 39 16.24 -6.11 -16.30
N GLU A 40 16.48 -5.12 -15.44
CA GLU A 40 15.74 -3.85 -15.46
C GLU A 40 16.17 -2.94 -16.62
N ARG A 41 17.48 -2.93 -16.94
CA ARG A 41 18.03 -2.07 -18.00
C ARG A 41 17.59 -2.49 -19.41
N LYS A 42 17.49 -3.79 -19.69
CA LYS A 42 17.08 -4.32 -21.01
C LYS A 42 15.68 -3.87 -21.48
N PRO A 43 14.60 -4.03 -20.67
CA PRO A 43 13.27 -3.54 -21.04
C PRO A 43 13.23 -2.02 -21.07
N PHE A 44 13.96 -1.34 -20.16
CA PHE A 44 14.03 0.12 -20.15
C PHE A 44 14.68 0.70 -21.42
N ALA A 45 15.80 0.12 -21.87
CA ALA A 45 16.49 0.54 -23.10
C ALA A 45 15.66 0.27 -24.36
N LYS A 46 14.84 -0.79 -24.36
CA LYS A 46 13.89 -1.08 -25.46
C LYS A 46 12.72 -0.10 -25.48
N GLN A 47 12.31 0.40 -24.32
CA GLN A 47 11.19 1.33 -24.17
C GLN A 47 11.60 2.79 -24.42
N PHE A 48 12.87 3.15 -24.23
CA PHE A 48 13.43 4.49 -24.43
C PHE A 48 14.77 4.46 -25.22
N PRO A 49 14.74 4.31 -26.55
CA PRO A 49 15.96 4.24 -27.36
C PRO A 49 16.77 5.56 -27.39
N ASP A 50 16.14 6.70 -27.12
CA ASP A 50 16.73 8.03 -27.29
C ASP A 50 17.15 8.72 -25.96
N VAL A 51 16.89 8.08 -24.81
CA VAL A 51 17.25 8.63 -23.49
C VAL A 51 18.63 8.13 -23.09
N LYS A 52 19.66 8.96 -23.31
CA LYS A 52 21.01 8.69 -22.82
C LYS A 52 21.02 8.61 -21.29
N ILE A 53 21.49 7.48 -20.77
CA ILE A 53 21.49 7.10 -19.35
C ILE A 53 22.63 7.79 -18.58
N ASP A 54 22.82 9.10 -18.81
CA ASP A 54 23.87 9.87 -18.12
C ASP A 54 23.39 10.50 -16.81
N SER A 55 22.06 10.53 -16.57
CA SER A 55 21.46 11.12 -15.37
C SER A 55 20.36 10.22 -14.79
N ILE A 56 20.48 9.90 -13.49
CA ILE A 56 19.48 9.13 -12.72
C ILE A 56 18.12 9.84 -12.76
N PHE A 57 18.13 11.16 -12.61
CA PHE A 57 16.92 11.99 -12.56
C PHE A 57 16.13 11.99 -13.87
N ARG A 58 16.82 12.09 -15.02
CA ARG A 58 16.15 12.02 -16.33
C ARG A 58 15.51 10.66 -16.60
N ARG A 59 16.11 9.59 -16.06
CA ARG A 59 15.57 8.23 -16.16
C ARG A 59 14.26 8.09 -15.39
N GLU A 60 14.24 8.57 -14.15
CA GLU A 60 13.05 8.53 -13.30
C GLU A 60 11.90 9.35 -13.90
N ILE A 61 12.18 10.58 -14.36
CA ILE A 61 11.17 11.42 -15.01
C ILE A 61 10.62 10.75 -16.27
N ALA A 62 11.47 10.12 -17.10
CA ALA A 62 11.01 9.39 -18.27
C ALA A 62 10.06 8.24 -17.89
N GLN A 63 10.35 7.50 -16.82
CA GLN A 63 9.46 6.46 -16.28
C GLN A 63 8.12 7.04 -15.81
N TYR A 64 8.12 8.15 -15.08
CA TYR A 64 6.89 8.84 -14.66
C TYR A 64 6.05 9.31 -15.85
N VAL A 65 6.69 9.90 -16.87
CA VAL A 65 6.00 10.34 -18.09
C VAL A 65 5.43 9.15 -18.89
N THR A 66 6.05 7.97 -18.81
CA THR A 66 5.56 6.73 -19.44
C THR A 66 4.17 6.35 -18.93
N ILE A 67 3.91 6.58 -17.64
CA ILE A 67 2.62 6.29 -17.00
C ILE A 67 1.50 7.05 -17.70
N PHE A 68 1.75 8.30 -18.10
CA PHE A 68 0.78 9.14 -18.81
C PHE A 68 0.73 8.87 -20.32
N ARG A 69 1.80 8.35 -20.91
CA ARG A 69 1.87 8.05 -22.35
C ARG A 69 1.19 6.74 -22.74
N ASN A 70 1.27 5.72 -21.88
CA ASN A 70 0.67 4.41 -22.12
C ASN A 70 -0.71 4.32 -21.48
N LYS A 71 -1.77 4.23 -22.30
CA LYS A 71 -3.17 4.13 -21.82
C LYS A 71 -3.39 2.96 -20.84
N ASP A 72 -2.71 1.83 -21.03
CA ASP A 72 -2.86 0.67 -20.14
C ASP A 72 -2.16 0.87 -18.80
N SER A 73 -1.01 1.56 -18.78
CA SER A 73 -0.32 1.93 -17.54
C SER A 73 -1.09 3.01 -16.79
N PHE A 74 -1.61 4.01 -17.52
CA PHE A 74 -2.47 5.06 -16.97
C PHE A 74 -3.72 4.48 -16.32
N LYS A 75 -4.44 3.56 -16.98
CA LYS A 75 -5.63 2.91 -16.40
C LYS A 75 -5.34 2.18 -15.10
N ARG A 76 -4.19 1.48 -15.00
CA ARG A 76 -3.79 0.76 -13.79
C ARG A 76 -3.46 1.71 -12.64
N VAL A 77 -2.67 2.76 -12.93
CA VAL A 77 -2.29 3.77 -11.93
C VAL A 77 -3.51 4.59 -11.51
N ALA A 78 -4.35 5.03 -12.45
CA ALA A 78 -5.57 5.77 -12.16
C ALA A 78 -6.54 4.95 -11.30
N LEU A 79 -6.72 3.64 -11.58
CA LEU A 79 -7.54 2.78 -10.73
C LEU A 79 -6.99 2.70 -9.30
N GLY A 80 -5.69 2.50 -9.13
CA GLY A 80 -5.06 2.47 -7.80
C GLY A 80 -5.18 3.80 -7.06
N SER A 81 -4.86 4.91 -7.73
CA SER A 81 -4.98 6.25 -7.17
C SER A 81 -6.41 6.61 -6.79
N LEU A 82 -7.39 6.22 -7.62
CA LEU A 82 -8.80 6.46 -7.35
C LEU A 82 -9.29 5.66 -6.13
N VAL A 83 -8.88 4.40 -6.01
CA VAL A 83 -9.20 3.57 -4.83
C VAL A 83 -8.61 4.18 -3.56
N MET A 84 -7.33 4.59 -3.58
CA MET A 84 -6.69 5.23 -2.42
C MET A 84 -7.34 6.58 -2.07
N PHE A 85 -7.72 7.35 -3.09
CA PHE A 85 -8.45 8.60 -2.92
C PHE A 85 -9.80 8.37 -2.23
N PHE A 86 -10.62 7.44 -2.72
CA PHE A 86 -11.90 7.10 -2.09
C PHE A 86 -11.74 6.49 -0.69
N GLN A 87 -10.64 5.76 -0.46
CA GLN A 87 -10.33 5.22 0.86
C GLN A 87 -10.12 6.33 1.90
N GLN A 88 -9.39 7.38 1.52
CA GLN A 88 -9.16 8.54 2.39
C GLN A 88 -10.35 9.52 2.43
N TRP A 89 -11.11 9.62 1.33
CA TRP A 89 -12.35 10.41 1.23
C TRP A 89 -13.54 9.68 1.86
N SER A 90 -13.38 9.17 3.07
CA SER A 90 -14.50 8.60 3.81
C SER A 90 -15.22 9.70 4.60
N VAL A 91 -16.56 9.75 4.47
CA VAL A 91 -17.51 10.71 5.10
C VAL A 91 -17.52 10.66 6.63
N ILE A 92 -16.71 9.76 7.22
CA ILE A 92 -16.65 9.46 8.65
C ILE A 92 -16.21 10.66 9.49
N TYR A 93 -15.59 11.71 8.91
CA TYR A 93 -15.21 12.92 9.66
C TYR A 93 -16.39 13.64 10.34
N TYR A 94 -17.62 13.51 9.82
CA TYR A 94 -18.81 14.14 10.40
C TYR A 94 -19.66 13.20 11.26
N ALA A 95 -19.47 11.88 11.14
CA ALA A 95 -20.20 10.88 11.93
C ALA A 95 -19.99 11.04 13.46
N PRO A 96 -18.78 11.23 14.01
CA PRO A 96 -18.60 11.38 15.45
C PRO A 96 -19.17 12.69 16.00
N ILE A 97 -19.30 13.74 15.17
CA ILE A 97 -20.00 14.97 15.56
C ILE A 97 -21.50 14.68 15.70
N ILE A 98 -22.09 13.88 14.80
CA ILE A 98 -23.48 13.42 14.93
C ILE A 98 -23.65 12.50 16.15
N PHE A 99 -22.73 11.56 16.40
CA PHE A 99 -22.79 10.66 17.56
C PHE A 99 -22.50 11.34 18.90
N GLN A 100 -21.68 12.39 18.95
CA GLN A 100 -21.50 13.20 20.16
C GLN A 100 -22.79 13.93 20.54
N ASN A 101 -23.57 14.38 19.56
CA ASN A 101 -24.90 14.95 19.80
C ASN A 101 -25.93 13.89 20.26
N LEU A 102 -25.62 12.58 20.14
CA LEU A 102 -26.47 11.45 20.57
C LEU A 102 -26.15 10.96 22.00
N GLY A 103 -25.28 11.62 22.77
CA GLY A 103 -25.17 11.41 24.23
C GLY A 103 -24.22 10.31 24.71
N LEU A 104 -23.32 9.79 23.86
CA LEU A 104 -22.30 8.80 24.25
C LEU A 104 -21.09 9.47 24.91
N THR A 105 -21.31 10.14 26.04
CA THR A 105 -20.37 11.08 26.68
C THR A 105 -19.63 10.46 27.87
N SER A 106 -19.08 9.25 27.73
CA SER A 106 -18.18 8.69 28.74
C SER A 106 -16.82 8.38 28.13
N THR A 107 -15.82 9.24 28.41
CA THR A 107 -14.43 9.12 27.96
C THR A 107 -13.84 7.73 28.21
N SER A 108 -14.20 7.11 29.33
CA SER A 108 -13.80 5.74 29.67
C SER A 108 -14.37 4.69 28.71
N THR A 109 -15.62 4.84 28.29
CA THR A 109 -16.27 3.95 27.32
C THR A 109 -15.65 4.10 25.94
N SER A 110 -15.33 5.32 25.52
CA SER A 110 -14.63 5.58 24.25
C SER A 110 -13.22 4.98 24.24
N LEU A 111 -12.45 5.15 25.33
CA LEU A 111 -11.11 4.57 25.45
C LEU A 111 -11.13 3.04 25.40
N LEU A 112 -12.06 2.41 26.13
CA LEU A 112 -12.25 0.96 26.10
C LEU A 112 -12.70 0.49 24.71
N ALA A 113 -13.64 1.20 24.07
CA ALA A 113 -14.10 0.87 22.72
C ALA A 113 -12.98 0.99 21.67
N THR A 114 -12.14 2.03 21.75
CA THR A 114 -10.96 2.17 20.87
C THR A 114 -9.94 1.07 21.12
N GLY A 115 -9.67 0.72 22.37
CA GLY A 115 -8.77 -0.38 22.73
C GLY A 115 -9.25 -1.74 22.17
N ILE A 116 -10.53 -2.05 22.35
CA ILE A 116 -11.16 -3.28 21.83
C ILE A 116 -11.12 -3.29 20.29
N THR A 117 -11.42 -2.16 19.65
CA THR A 117 -11.35 -2.03 18.18
C THR A 117 -9.93 -2.30 17.67
N GLY A 118 -8.91 -1.81 18.38
CA GLY A 118 -7.50 -2.09 18.05
C GLY A 118 -7.17 -3.58 18.13
N VAL A 119 -7.61 -4.25 19.20
CA VAL A 119 -7.41 -5.71 19.36
C VAL A 119 -8.11 -6.50 18.27
N ILE A 120 -9.37 -6.17 17.95
CA ILE A 120 -10.12 -6.81 16.87
C ILE A 120 -9.42 -6.60 15.53
N ASN A 121 -8.91 -5.40 15.26
CA ASN A 121 -8.22 -5.11 14.01
C ASN A 121 -6.99 -6.02 13.82
N VAL A 122 -6.17 -6.19 14.86
CA VAL A 122 -5.03 -7.10 14.82
C VAL A 122 -5.48 -8.55 14.65
N ALA A 123 -6.49 -8.98 15.42
CA ALA A 123 -7.01 -10.34 15.37
C ALA A 123 -7.59 -10.73 14.01
N VAL A 124 -8.22 -9.78 13.29
CA VAL A 124 -8.76 -9.98 11.94
C VAL A 124 -7.66 -9.87 10.87
N THR A 125 -6.66 -9.01 11.07
CA THR A 125 -5.59 -8.77 10.08
C THR A 125 -4.70 -9.99 9.89
N ILE A 126 -4.31 -10.68 10.96
CA ILE A 126 -3.44 -11.87 10.90
C ILE A 126 -4.00 -12.96 9.97
N PRO A 127 -5.23 -13.48 10.18
CA PRO A 127 -5.81 -14.47 9.28
C PRO A 127 -6.10 -13.90 7.88
N ALA A 128 -6.41 -12.61 7.76
CA ALA A 128 -6.63 -11.97 6.45
C ALA A 128 -5.37 -12.02 5.58
N ILE A 129 -4.18 -11.80 6.14
CA ILE A 129 -2.90 -11.91 5.42
C ILE A 129 -2.68 -13.36 4.93
N MET A 130 -2.96 -14.35 5.78
CA MET A 130 -2.79 -15.77 5.40
C MET A 130 -3.74 -16.19 4.26
N VAL A 131 -4.96 -15.65 4.24
CA VAL A 131 -5.95 -15.92 3.19
C VAL A 131 -5.64 -15.14 1.90
N LEU A 132 -5.03 -13.96 2.02
CA LEU A 132 -4.65 -13.08 0.91
C LEU A 132 -3.68 -13.76 -0.07
N ASP A 133 -2.72 -14.53 0.43
CA ASP A 133 -1.75 -15.22 -0.42
C ASP A 133 -2.38 -16.33 -1.27
N ARG A 134 -3.57 -16.84 -0.87
CA ARG A 134 -4.26 -17.94 -1.55
C ARG A 134 -5.37 -17.47 -2.49
N PHE A 135 -6.08 -16.39 -2.17
CA PHE A 135 -7.19 -15.85 -2.97
C PHE A 135 -6.70 -14.65 -3.78
N GLY A 136 -6.49 -14.83 -5.08
CA GLY A 136 -5.90 -13.83 -5.97
C GLY A 136 -6.39 -12.38 -5.78
N ARG A 137 -5.47 -11.42 -5.97
CA ARG A 137 -5.54 -9.99 -5.59
C ARG A 137 -6.83 -9.22 -5.92
N LYS A 138 -7.66 -9.67 -6.86
CA LYS A 138 -8.93 -9.00 -7.23
C LYS A 138 -10.11 -9.40 -6.33
N THR A 139 -10.18 -10.67 -5.94
CA THR A 139 -11.34 -11.20 -5.20
C THR A 139 -11.39 -10.65 -3.78
N LEU A 140 -10.23 -10.50 -3.14
CA LEU A 140 -10.12 -9.99 -1.78
C LEU A 140 -10.56 -8.51 -1.67
N GLY A 141 -10.25 -7.71 -2.68
CA GLY A 141 -10.68 -6.31 -2.72
C GLY A 141 -12.21 -6.20 -2.76
N ILE A 142 -12.86 -7.00 -3.61
CA ILE A 142 -14.32 -6.98 -3.76
C ILE A 142 -15.00 -7.50 -2.49
N SER A 143 -14.50 -8.58 -1.87
CA SER A 143 -15.08 -9.10 -0.63
C SER A 143 -14.99 -8.09 0.51
N SER A 144 -13.89 -7.35 0.60
CA SER A 144 -13.73 -6.28 1.60
C SER A 144 -14.70 -5.12 1.36
N SER A 145 -14.89 -4.70 0.11
CA SER A 145 -15.84 -3.63 -0.23
C SER A 145 -17.28 -4.02 0.13
N ILE A 146 -17.68 -5.27 -0.12
CA ILE A 146 -19.02 -5.77 0.24
C ILE A 146 -19.19 -5.79 1.77
N GLY A 147 -18.19 -6.30 2.51
CA GLY A 147 -18.22 -6.29 3.97
C GLY A 147 -18.35 -4.88 4.55
N MET A 148 -17.60 -3.92 4.01
CA MET A 148 -17.67 -2.52 4.45
C MET A 148 -19.02 -1.87 4.10
N PHE A 149 -19.60 -2.19 2.94
CA PHE A 149 -20.93 -1.71 2.56
C PHE A 149 -22.00 -2.17 3.54
N ILE A 150 -21.99 -3.45 3.92
CA ILE A 150 -22.94 -4.01 4.89
C ILE A 150 -22.79 -3.34 6.25
N CYS A 151 -21.56 -3.19 6.75
CA CYS A 151 -21.32 -2.52 8.04
C CYS A 151 -21.82 -1.07 8.05
N LEU A 152 -21.52 -0.29 7.01
CA LEU A 152 -21.99 1.10 6.90
C LEU A 152 -23.51 1.19 6.77
N LEU A 153 -24.14 0.26 6.06
CA LEU A 153 -25.59 0.18 5.95
C LEU A 153 -26.23 -0.14 7.31
N SER A 154 -25.67 -1.09 8.07
CA SER A 154 -26.12 -1.39 9.43
C SER A 154 -26.00 -0.18 10.36
N VAL A 155 -24.87 0.52 10.34
CA VAL A 155 -24.68 1.75 11.13
C VAL A 155 -25.69 2.83 10.71
N GLY A 156 -25.91 3.03 9.41
CA GLY A 156 -26.88 3.98 8.89
C GLY A 156 -28.31 3.69 9.38
N ILE A 157 -28.72 2.41 9.39
CA ILE A 157 -30.03 2.00 9.93
C ILE A 157 -30.12 2.28 11.42
N ILE A 158 -29.09 1.91 12.20
CA ILE A 158 -29.07 2.16 13.66
C ILE A 158 -29.16 3.65 13.95
N VAL A 159 -28.44 4.49 13.20
CA VAL A 159 -28.52 5.95 13.33
C VAL A 159 -29.91 6.45 12.98
N ALA A 160 -30.50 6.02 11.86
CA ALA A 160 -31.82 6.45 11.43
C ALA A 160 -32.90 6.10 12.46
N VAL A 161 -32.88 4.86 12.96
CA VAL A 161 -33.81 4.40 14.01
C VAL A 161 -33.55 5.16 15.32
N GLY A 162 -32.28 5.35 15.71
CA GLY A 162 -31.90 6.11 16.90
C GLY A 162 -32.34 7.58 16.84
N SER A 163 -32.19 8.24 15.68
CA SER A 163 -32.68 9.61 15.48
C SER A 163 -34.20 9.70 15.58
N THR A 164 -34.94 8.71 15.07
CA THR A 164 -36.41 8.68 15.21
C THR A 164 -36.86 8.43 16.64
N VAL A 165 -36.13 7.64 17.43
CA VAL A 165 -36.46 7.40 18.85
C VAL A 165 -36.23 8.65 19.71
N ILE A 166 -35.25 9.49 19.35
CA ILE A 166 -34.97 10.74 20.06
C ILE A 166 -36.01 11.83 19.72
N GLU A 167 -36.52 11.88 18.48
CA GLU A 167 -37.61 12.80 18.12
C GLU A 167 -38.95 12.50 18.80
N PHE A 168 -39.23 11.23 19.13
CA PHE A 168 -40.45 10.81 19.84
C PHE A 168 -40.28 10.72 21.37
N GLY A 169 -39.09 11.03 21.89
CA GLY A 169 -38.69 10.86 23.29
C GLY A 169 -38.63 12.14 24.13
N PHE A 170 -39.24 13.25 23.67
CA PHE A 170 -39.45 14.48 24.43
C PHE A 170 -40.90 14.98 24.28
#